data_AF-A0A966K5G3-F1
#
_entry.id   AF-A0A966K5G3-F1
#
_cell.length_a   1.000
_cell.length_b   1.000
_cell.length_c   1.000
_cell.angle_alpha   90.00
_cell.angle_beta   90.00
_cell.angle_gamma   90.00
#
_symmetry.space_group_name_H-M   'P 1'
#
loop_
_entity.id
_entity.type
_entity.pdbx_description
1 polymer ?
#
loop_
_entity_poly.entity_id
_entity_poly.type
_entity_poly.pdbx_seq_one_letter_code
_entity_poly.pdbx_strand_id
1 'polypeptide(L)'
;MEIIPTKKIVNRDGVKAVKNGQKGNKYSHIPNLKKPEWLKVKAQFNPNFHKIKNQVSEKRLNTVCEEAHCPNISECWSAGTATFMLMGSVCTRACKFCSVDTGNPKSWLDKDEPLNTAKAVQIMKLKYV
;
A
#
# COMPACT_ATOMS: atom_id res chain seq x y z
N MET A 1 17.71 12.48 -13.86
CA MET A 1 16.25 12.33 -13.68
C MET A 1 15.97 10.84 -13.72
N GLU A 2 15.67 10.22 -12.58
CA GLU A 2 15.55 8.76 -12.52
C GLU A 2 14.27 8.32 -13.22
N ILE A 3 14.44 7.83 -14.44
CA ILE A 3 13.53 6.92 -15.14
C ILE A 3 13.17 5.86 -14.11
N ILE A 4 11.91 5.74 -13.69
CA ILE A 4 11.52 4.65 -12.79
C ILE A 4 11.71 3.37 -13.59
N PRO A 5 12.79 2.59 -13.35
CA PRO A 5 13.00 1.38 -14.11
C PRO A 5 11.86 0.44 -13.73
N THR A 6 11.40 -0.40 -14.66
CA THR A 6 10.44 -1.46 -14.31
C THR A 6 11.13 -2.42 -13.34
N LYS A 7 11.04 -2.13 -12.04
CA LYS A 7 11.71 -2.88 -10.99
C LYS A 7 10.84 -4.08 -10.68
N LYS A 8 11.30 -5.26 -11.08
CA LYS A 8 10.68 -6.51 -10.64
C LYS A 8 11.11 -6.80 -9.20
N ILE A 9 10.16 -7.19 -8.38
CA ILE A 9 10.39 -7.60 -6.99
C ILE A 9 9.73 -8.95 -6.72
N VAL A 10 10.15 -9.57 -5.63
CA VAL A 10 9.43 -10.68 -5.00
C VAL A 10 8.93 -10.13 -3.66
N ASN A 11 7.62 -10.15 -3.43
CA ASN A 11 7.06 -9.70 -2.16
C ASN A 11 7.26 -10.74 -1.05
N ARG A 12 6.83 -10.43 0.18
CA ARG A 12 6.94 -11.32 1.35
C ARG A 12 6.24 -12.67 1.19
N ASP A 13 5.29 -12.76 0.27
CA ASP A 13 4.48 -13.95 0.01
C ASP A 13 5.00 -14.73 -1.22
N GLY A 14 6.19 -14.38 -1.73
CA GLY A 14 6.84 -15.06 -2.85
C GLY A 14 6.31 -14.68 -4.23
N VAL A 15 5.42 -13.68 -4.32
CA VAL A 15 4.81 -13.25 -5.58
C VAL A 15 5.76 -12.33 -6.34
N LYS A 16 6.05 -12.70 -7.59
CA LYS A 16 6.80 -11.85 -8.52
C LYS A 16 5.89 -10.77 -9.08
N ALA A 17 6.27 -9.51 -8.92
CA ALA A 17 5.47 -8.36 -9.37
C ALA A 17 6.33 -7.22 -9.92
N VAL A 18 5.69 -6.36 -10.71
CA VAL A 18 6.20 -5.05 -11.12
C VAL A 18 5.94 -4.08 -9.98
N LYS A 19 7.02 -3.53 -9.40
CA LYS A 19 6.93 -2.59 -8.28
C LYS A 19 6.15 -1.35 -8.70
N ASN A 20 5.27 -0.90 -7.81
CA ASN A 20 4.41 0.27 -7.93
C ASN A 20 3.45 0.25 -9.14
N GLY A 21 3.26 -0.91 -9.79
CA GLY A 21 2.47 -1.01 -11.03
C GLY A 21 3.05 -0.20 -12.21
N GLN A 22 4.27 0.33 -12.07
CA GLN A 22 4.86 1.26 -13.03
C GLN A 22 5.79 0.51 -13.98
N LYS A 23 5.35 0.41 -15.24
CA LYS A 23 6.17 -0.08 -16.35
C LYS A 23 6.55 1.08 -17.26
N GLY A 24 7.80 1.12 -17.68
CA GLY A 24 8.28 2.11 -18.63
C GLY A 24 7.47 2.07 -19.93
N ASN A 25 7.06 3.23 -20.40
CA ASN A 25 6.43 3.45 -21.70
C ASN A 25 7.22 4.50 -22.52
N LYS A 26 6.79 4.76 -23.76
CA LYS A 26 7.44 5.73 -24.66
C LYS A 26 7.55 7.15 -24.10
N TYR A 27 6.72 7.52 -23.12
CA TYR A 27 6.69 8.83 -22.47
C TYR A 27 7.50 8.90 -21.16
N SER A 28 8.17 7.82 -20.73
CA SER A 28 8.89 7.78 -19.44
C SER A 28 10.07 8.76 -19.35
N HIS A 29 10.50 9.32 -20.49
CA HIS A 29 11.54 10.36 -20.55
C HIS A 29 11.00 11.74 -20.19
N ILE A 30 9.68 11.94 -20.20
CA ILE A 30 9.05 13.22 -19.86
C ILE A 30 9.11 13.40 -18.33
N PRO A 31 9.64 14.54 -17.83
CA PRO A 31 9.67 14.83 -16.40
C PRO A 31 8.28 14.92 -15.80
N ASN A 32 8.11 14.38 -14.60
CA ASN A 32 6.98 14.75 -13.76
C ASN A 32 7.15 16.21 -13.32
N LEU A 33 6.09 17.01 -13.51
CA LEU A 33 6.04 18.37 -12.99
C LEU A 33 6.06 18.35 -11.46
N LYS A 34 6.73 19.34 -10.86
CA LYS A 34 6.73 19.52 -9.41
C LYS A 34 5.30 19.82 -8.95
N LYS A 35 4.83 19.08 -7.93
CA LYS A 35 3.52 19.34 -7.32
C LYS A 35 3.49 20.75 -6.71
N PRO A 36 2.38 21.50 -6.85
CA PRO A 36 2.23 22.82 -6.24
C PRO A 36 2.25 22.72 -4.71
N GLU A 37 2.62 23.80 -4.02
CA GLU A 37 2.81 23.79 -2.56
C GLU A 37 1.53 23.42 -1.79
N TRP A 38 0.36 23.87 -2.25
CA TRP A 38 -0.93 23.58 -1.60
C TRP A 38 -1.33 22.09 -1.66
N LEU A 39 -0.73 21.28 -2.53
CA LEU A 39 -1.01 19.85 -2.66
C LEU A 39 -0.11 19.00 -1.75
N LYS A 40 0.91 19.59 -1.12
CA LYS A 40 1.86 18.87 -0.28
C LYS A 40 1.36 18.77 1.15
N VAL A 41 1.42 17.57 1.70
CA VAL A 41 1.10 17.29 3.11
C VAL A 41 2.38 17.14 3.92
N LYS A 42 2.35 17.55 5.19
CA LYS A 42 3.42 17.31 6.15
C LYS A 42 3.09 16.07 6.96
N ALA A 43 3.94 15.05 6.86
CA ALA A 43 3.75 13.83 7.63
C ALA A 43 3.98 14.09 9.13
N GLN A 44 3.01 13.68 9.96
CA GLN A 44 3.11 13.71 11.41
C GLN A 44 2.87 12.31 11.96
N PHE A 45 3.76 11.84 12.81
CA PHE A 45 3.70 10.49 13.36
C PHE A 45 3.51 10.57 14.86
N ASN A 46 2.38 10.04 15.35
CA ASN A 46 2.10 9.94 16.78
C ASN A 46 2.18 8.45 17.22
N PRO A 47 2.00 8.14 18.52
CA PRO A 47 2.01 6.75 18.99
C PRO A 47 0.96 5.85 18.31
N ASN A 48 -0.22 6.37 17.92
CA ASN A 48 -1.24 5.59 17.22
C ASN A 48 -0.77 5.17 15.82
N PHE A 49 -0.08 6.05 15.10
CA PHE A 49 0.52 5.70 13.81
C PHE A 49 1.42 4.47 13.94
N HIS A 50 2.33 4.48 14.91
CA HIS A 50 3.24 3.37 15.16
C HIS A 50 2.50 2.11 15.61
N LYS A 51 1.46 2.26 16.45
CA LYS A 51 0.61 1.15 16.86
C LYS A 51 -0.04 0.46 15.66
N ILE A 52 -0.66 1.22 14.75
CA ILE A 52 -1.29 0.67 13.54
C ILE A 52 -0.24 0.03 12.63
N LYS A 53 0.88 0.71 12.39
CA LYS A 53 1.98 0.18 11.59
C LYS A 53 2.45 -1.19 12.09
N ASN A 54 2.64 -1.31 13.41
CA ASN A 54 3.05 -2.56 14.02
C ASN A 54 1.96 -3.62 13.88
N GLN A 55 0.67 -3.28 14.07
CA GLN A 55 -0.42 -4.23 13.88
C GLN A 55 -0.51 -4.77 12.45
N VAL A 56 -0.38 -3.90 11.44
CA VAL A 56 -0.39 -4.30 10.02
C VAL A 56 0.77 -5.25 9.74
N SER A 57 1.98 -4.90 10.21
CA SER A 57 3.18 -5.71 9.99
C SER A 57 3.13 -7.05 10.72
N GLU A 58 2.84 -7.06 12.03
CA GLU A 58 2.80 -8.26 12.88
C GLU A 58 1.76 -9.26 12.42
N LYS A 59 0.59 -8.78 11.96
CA LYS A 59 -0.50 -9.63 11.50
C LYS A 59 -0.41 -10.00 10.02
N ARG A 60 0.69 -9.63 9.36
CA ARG A 60 0.90 -9.84 7.92
C ARG A 60 -0.31 -9.35 7.10
N LEU A 61 -0.82 -8.16 7.42
CA LEU A 61 -1.89 -7.52 6.65
C LEU A 61 -1.29 -6.59 5.60
N ASN A 62 -2.12 -6.17 4.65
CA ASN A 62 -1.79 -5.11 3.70
C ASN A 62 -2.83 -4.01 3.82
N THR A 63 -2.43 -2.78 3.49
CA THR A 63 -3.34 -1.63 3.47
C THR A 63 -3.21 -0.91 2.14
N VAL A 64 -4.33 -0.40 1.62
CA VAL A 64 -4.25 0.49 0.45
C VAL A 64 -3.53 1.79 0.81
N CYS A 65 -3.48 2.15 2.10
CA CYS A 65 -2.73 3.30 2.62
C CYS A 65 -1.25 3.22 2.22
N GLU A 66 -0.61 2.06 2.43
CA GLU A 66 0.79 1.83 2.07
C GLU A 66 0.96 1.48 0.59
N GLU A 67 0.19 0.50 0.09
CA GLU A 67 0.40 -0.07 -1.24
C GLU A 67 0.09 0.95 -2.36
N ALA A 68 -0.88 1.83 -2.15
CA ALA A 68 -1.21 2.89 -3.10
C ALA A 68 -0.42 4.20 -2.88
N HIS A 69 0.48 4.25 -1.90
CA HIS A 69 1.26 5.44 -1.53
C HIS A 69 0.37 6.65 -1.17
N CYS A 70 -0.63 6.41 -0.31
CA CYS A 70 -1.58 7.45 0.09
C CYS A 70 -0.86 8.57 0.87
N PRO A 71 -0.96 9.85 0.44
CA PRO A 71 -0.32 10.96 1.14
C PRO A 71 -0.89 11.16 2.55
N ASN A 72 -2.12 10.73 2.81
CA ASN A 72 -2.82 10.93 4.08
C ASN A 72 -2.54 9.82 5.11
N ILE A 73 -1.66 8.86 4.81
CA ILE A 73 -1.37 7.72 5.70
C ILE A 73 -1.01 8.17 7.12
N SER A 74 -0.22 9.24 7.24
CA SER A 74 0.20 9.76 8.55
C SER A 74 -0.97 10.26 9.38
N GLU A 75 -1.92 10.97 8.74
CA GLU A 75 -3.11 11.52 9.39
C GLU A 75 -4.08 10.40 9.76
N CYS A 76 -4.45 9.57 8.79
CA CYS A 76 -5.41 8.48 8.98
C CYS A 76 -4.98 7.52 10.09
N TRP A 77 -3.72 7.04 10.05
CA TRP A 77 -3.24 6.11 11.06
C TRP A 77 -3.04 6.80 12.42
N SER A 78 -2.65 8.07 12.45
CA SER A 78 -2.58 8.84 13.70
C SER A 78 -3.95 9.01 14.36
N ALA A 79 -5.01 9.09 13.55
CA ALA A 79 -6.40 9.13 13.98
C ALA A 79 -6.98 7.74 14.34
N GLY A 80 -6.20 6.68 14.20
CA GLY A 80 -6.63 5.33 14.56
C GLY A 80 -7.38 4.59 13.44
N THR A 81 -7.37 5.08 12.20
CA THR A 81 -8.09 4.48 11.06
C THR A 81 -7.13 3.94 9.99
N ALA A 82 -7.54 2.87 9.31
CA ALA A 82 -6.83 2.31 8.16
C ALA A 82 -7.82 1.60 7.22
N THR A 83 -7.45 1.51 5.94
CA THR A 83 -8.20 0.74 4.95
C THR A 83 -7.39 -0.50 4.57
N PHE A 84 -7.87 -1.67 4.98
CA PHE A 84 -7.23 -2.94 4.69
C PHE A 84 -7.40 -3.30 3.20
N MET A 85 -6.36 -3.91 2.65
CA MET A 85 -6.37 -4.50 1.31
C MET A 85 -6.27 -6.01 1.47
N LEU A 86 -7.33 -6.70 1.05
CA LEU A 86 -7.43 -8.16 1.14
C LEU A 86 -6.77 -8.82 -0.07
N MET A 87 -6.48 -10.12 0.05
CA MET A 87 -5.92 -10.96 -1.00
C MET A 87 -4.49 -10.55 -1.41
N GLY A 88 -3.70 -10.06 -0.46
CA GLY A 88 -2.28 -9.76 -0.68
C GLY A 88 -2.00 -8.35 -1.22
N SER A 89 -0.73 -8.09 -1.55
CA SER A 89 -0.25 -6.77 -2.01
C SER A 89 -0.17 -6.61 -3.53
N VAL A 90 -0.54 -7.64 -4.29
CA VAL A 90 -0.32 -7.71 -5.74
C VAL A 90 -1.66 -7.80 -6.49
N CYS A 91 -1.90 -6.86 -7.40
CA CYS A 91 -3.06 -6.87 -8.26
C CYS A 91 -2.75 -7.53 -9.62
N THR A 92 -3.70 -8.31 -10.14
CA THR A 92 -3.62 -8.89 -11.51
C THR A 92 -3.96 -7.89 -12.60
N ARG A 93 -4.60 -6.76 -12.24
CA ARG A 93 -4.93 -5.67 -13.16
C ARG A 93 -3.80 -4.63 -13.17
N ALA A 94 -3.68 -3.92 -14.30
CA ALA A 94 -2.67 -2.90 -14.54
C ALA A 94 -3.29 -1.51 -14.81
N CYS A 95 -4.12 -1.05 -13.87
CA CYS A 95 -4.77 0.26 -13.96
C CYS A 95 -3.71 1.37 -14.03
N LYS A 96 -3.82 2.28 -15.01
CA LYS A 96 -2.76 3.27 -15.32
C LYS A 96 -2.49 4.29 -14.21
N PHE A 97 -3.41 4.45 -13.28
CA PHE A 97 -3.32 5.37 -12.14
C PHE A 97 -2.93 4.68 -10.82
N CYS A 98 -2.96 3.35 -10.78
CA CYS A 98 -2.82 2.61 -9.53
C CYS A 98 -1.35 2.30 -9.24
N SER A 99 -0.92 2.59 -8.00
CA SER A 99 0.44 2.31 -7.55
C SER A 99 0.61 0.93 -6.92
N VAL A 100 -0.43 0.09 -6.87
CA VAL A 100 -0.31 -1.27 -6.33
C VAL A 100 0.56 -2.13 -7.25
N ASP A 101 1.40 -2.98 -6.66
CA ASP A 101 2.27 -3.87 -7.40
C ASP A 101 1.46 -4.75 -8.37
N THR A 102 1.91 -4.88 -9.62
CA THR A 102 1.19 -5.63 -10.65
C THR A 102 1.86 -6.97 -10.92
N GLY A 103 1.12 -8.07 -10.81
CA GLY A 103 1.67 -9.41 -10.96
C GLY A 103 0.60 -10.50 -10.92
N ASN A 104 1.03 -11.75 -10.85
CA ASN A 104 0.13 -12.90 -10.75
C ASN A 104 0.45 -13.70 -9.47
N PRO A 105 -0.43 -13.67 -8.45
CA PRO A 105 -0.26 -14.44 -7.21
C PRO A 105 -0.57 -15.93 -7.37
N LYS A 106 -0.92 -16.41 -8.57
CA LYS A 106 -1.23 -17.82 -8.87
C LYS A 106 -2.33 -18.40 -7.97
N SER A 107 -3.35 -17.60 -7.69
CA SER A 107 -4.47 -17.95 -6.80
C SER A 107 -4.07 -18.29 -5.36
N TRP A 108 -2.85 -17.93 -4.94
CA TRP A 108 -2.46 -18.03 -3.53
C TRP A 108 -3.32 -17.07 -2.69
N LEU A 109 -3.82 -17.57 -1.57
CA LEU A 109 -4.59 -16.82 -0.57
C LEU A 109 -4.13 -17.23 0.82
N ASP A 110 -3.99 -16.24 1.71
CA ASP A 110 -3.72 -16.46 3.11
C ASP A 110 -5.03 -16.84 3.83
N LYS A 111 -5.06 -18.04 4.40
CA LYS A 111 -6.24 -18.57 5.12
C LYS A 111 -6.47 -17.85 6.45
N ASP A 112 -5.43 -17.26 7.03
CA ASP A 112 -5.50 -16.55 8.30
C ASP A 112 -5.85 -15.06 8.13
N GLU A 113 -5.85 -14.54 6.89
CA GLU A 113 -6.14 -13.13 6.58
C GLU A 113 -7.48 -12.64 7.18
N PRO A 114 -8.61 -13.39 7.09
CA PRO A 114 -9.87 -12.95 7.69
C PRO A 114 -9.78 -12.81 9.22
N LEU A 115 -9.17 -13.80 9.89
CA LEU A 115 -9.02 -13.79 11.34
C LEU A 115 -8.06 -12.68 11.80
N ASN A 116 -6.96 -12.50 11.09
CA ASN A 116 -5.97 -11.47 11.37
C ASN A 116 -6.54 -10.06 11.15
N THR A 117 -7.37 -9.88 10.11
CA THR A 117 -8.10 -8.63 9.85
C THR A 117 -9.07 -8.33 10.98
N ALA A 118 -9.88 -9.31 11.41
CA ALA A 118 -10.81 -9.14 12.54
C ALA A 118 -10.08 -8.75 13.84
N LYS A 119 -8.96 -9.43 14.15
CA LYS A 119 -8.11 -9.09 15.31
C LYS A 119 -7.55 -7.67 15.20
N ALA A 120 -7.14 -7.22 14.01
CA ALA A 120 -6.64 -5.86 13.81
C ALA A 120 -7.74 -4.82 14.06
N VAL A 121 -8.92 -5.01 13.46
CA VAL A 121 -10.11 -4.16 13.65
C VAL A 121 -10.46 -4.02 15.14
N GLN A 122 -10.48 -5.15 15.88
CA GLN A 122 -10.78 -5.16 17.30
C GLN A 122 -9.75 -4.36 18.13
N ILE A 123 -8.45 -4.55 17.88
CA ILE A 123 -7.37 -3.84 18.60
C ILE A 123 -7.35 -2.34 18.28
N MET A 124 -7.71 -1.99 17.03
CA MET A 124 -7.84 -0.62 16.56
C MET A 124 -9.12 0.06 17.08
N LYS A 125 -10.08 -0.71 17.62
CA LYS A 125 -11.38 -0.21 18.11
C LYS A 125 -12.14 0.59 17.05
N LEU A 126 -12.08 0.14 15.79
CA LEU A 126 -12.80 0.80 14.71
C LEU A 126 -14.31 0.70 14.94
N LYS A 127 -15.00 1.83 14.79
CA LYS A 127 -16.47 1.90 14.90
C LYS A 127 -17.18 1.54 13.60
N TYR A 128 -16.43 1.57 12.48
CA TYR A 128 -16.94 1.33 11.15
C TYR A 128 -15.88 0.59 10.34
N VAL A 129 -16.32 -0.39 9.54
CA VAL A 129 -15.49 -1.18 8.62
C VAL A 129 -16.17 -1.20 7.26
#